data_AF-A0A349ZWD2-F1
#
_entry.id   AF-A0A349ZWD2-F1
#
_cell.length_a   1.000
_cell.length_b   1.000
_cell.length_c   1.000
_cell.angle_alpha   90.00
_cell.angle_beta   90.00
_cell.angle_gamma   90.00
#
_symmetry.space_group_name_H-M   'P 1'
#
loop_
_entity.id
_entity.type
_entity.pdbx_description
1 polymer ?
#
loop_
_entity_poly.entity_id
_entity_poly.type
_entity_poly.pdbx_seq_one_letter_code
_entity_poly.pdbx_strand_id
1 'polypeptide(L)'
;MTFSSVSLKACVAAVFLVSSVTVQAQELWMPRNIAKAYNQQTRSIDGKPGARYWQNGGDYTIHFNVDVRTKTISGKETIMYSNNSPDDLKTLVIRFVNNLHKP
;
A
#
# COMPACT_ATOMS: atom_id res chain seq x y z
N MET A 1 25.11 -8.76 66.65
CA MET A 1 24.23 -8.32 65.56
C MET A 1 24.98 -8.49 64.24
N THR A 2 24.91 -9.67 63.63
CA THR A 2 25.59 -9.97 62.36
C THR A 2 24.53 -10.18 61.29
N PHE A 3 24.22 -9.12 60.55
CA PHE A 3 23.32 -9.20 59.39
C PHE A 3 23.98 -10.09 58.33
N SER A 4 23.31 -11.19 57.99
CA SER A 4 23.78 -12.21 57.06
C SER A 4 24.00 -11.63 55.65
N SER A 5 25.27 -11.55 55.24
CA SER A 5 25.72 -11.09 53.92
C SER A 5 25.29 -12.01 52.76
N VAL A 6 24.76 -13.19 53.08
CA VAL A 6 24.26 -14.19 52.12
C VAL A 6 22.92 -13.75 51.51
N SER A 7 22.07 -13.08 52.30
CA SER A 7 20.75 -12.61 51.84
C SER A 7 20.87 -11.50 50.78
N LEU A 8 21.86 -10.61 50.92
CA LEU A 8 22.08 -9.50 50.00
C LEU A 8 22.62 -9.96 48.65
N LYS A 9 23.52 -10.96 48.61
CA LYS A 9 24.07 -11.52 47.36
C LYS A 9 23.02 -12.28 46.55
N ALA A 10 22.13 -13.01 47.22
CA ALA A 10 21.01 -13.71 46.58
C ALA A 10 20.03 -12.72 45.93
N CYS A 11 19.72 -11.60 46.60
CA CYS A 11 18.90 -10.54 46.03
C CYS A 11 19.55 -9.87 44.81
N VAL A 12 20.86 -9.58 44.85
CA VAL A 12 21.56 -8.96 43.71
C VAL A 12 21.62 -9.90 42.50
N ALA A 13 21.85 -11.20 42.70
CA ALA A 13 21.83 -12.20 41.64
C ALA A 13 20.44 -12.36 41.02
N ALA A 14 19.37 -12.32 41.83
CA ALA A 14 17.99 -12.37 41.34
C ALA A 14 17.62 -11.13 40.50
N VAL A 15 18.06 -9.93 40.90
CA VAL A 15 17.82 -8.71 40.12
C VAL A 15 18.55 -8.74 38.76
N PHE A 16 19.75 -9.31 38.69
CA PHE A 16 20.49 -9.49 37.43
C PHE A 16 19.88 -10.56 36.50
N LEU A 17 19.25 -11.61 37.08
CA LEU A 17 18.54 -12.63 36.30
C LEU A 17 17.23 -12.11 35.71
N VAL A 18 16.54 -11.21 36.42
CA VAL A 18 15.27 -10.60 35.94
C VAL A 18 15.52 -9.53 34.87
N SER A 19 16.66 -8.83 34.90
CA SER A 19 17.00 -7.83 33.86
C SER A 19 17.38 -8.42 32.51
N SER A 20 17.57 -9.74 32.42
CA SER A 20 17.94 -10.44 31.17
C SER A 20 16.74 -10.81 30.30
N VAL A 21 15.51 -10.61 30.79
CA VAL A 21 14.29 -11.00 30.07
C VAL A 21 13.66 -9.75 29.46
N THR A 22 13.59 -9.75 28.12
CA THR A 22 12.85 -8.83 27.24
C THR A 22 13.49 -7.48 26.89
N VAL A 23 14.54 -7.52 26.06
CA VAL A 23 14.71 -6.49 25.02
C VAL A 23 13.68 -6.79 23.93
N GLN A 24 12.42 -6.40 24.14
CA GLN A 24 11.42 -6.45 23.07
C GLN A 24 11.54 -5.16 22.27
N ALA A 25 11.92 -5.26 20.99
CA ALA A 25 11.85 -4.12 20.10
C ALA A 25 10.39 -3.65 20.00
N GLN A 26 10.16 -2.35 20.18
CA GLN A 26 8.82 -1.77 20.02
C GLN A 26 8.43 -1.91 18.55
N GLU A 27 7.30 -2.56 18.27
CA GLU A 27 6.75 -2.58 16.92
C GLU A 27 6.34 -1.16 16.52
N LEU A 28 6.72 -0.76 15.30
CA LEU A 28 6.35 0.54 14.77
C LEU A 28 4.82 0.61 14.65
N TRP A 29 4.25 1.73 15.09
CA TRP A 29 2.82 1.98 14.94
C TRP A 29 2.38 1.83 13.47
N MET A 30 1.30 1.08 13.26
CA MET A 30 0.73 0.85 11.94
C MET A 30 -0.56 1.66 11.75
N PRO A 31 -0.64 2.50 10.70
CA PRO A 31 -1.88 3.16 10.32
C PRO A 31 -3.02 2.16 10.04
N ARG A 32 -4.26 2.53 10.39
CA ARG A 32 -5.45 1.68 10.23
C ARG A 32 -5.67 1.18 8.80
N ASN A 33 -5.37 2.00 7.79
CA ASN A 33 -5.50 1.62 6.38
C ASN A 33 -4.48 0.54 5.97
N ILE A 34 -3.27 0.57 6.52
CA ILE A 34 -2.23 -0.43 6.24
C ILE A 34 -2.56 -1.75 6.94
N ALA A 35 -2.98 -1.68 8.21
CA ALA A 35 -3.43 -2.85 8.96
C ALA A 35 -4.62 -3.55 8.25
N LYS A 36 -5.59 -2.77 7.75
CA LYS A 36 -6.70 -3.28 6.95
C LYS A 36 -6.21 -3.99 5.68
N ALA A 37 -5.25 -3.41 4.95
CA ALA A 37 -4.71 -4.01 3.73
C ALA A 37 -4.00 -5.36 3.98
N TYR A 38 -3.28 -5.49 5.11
CA TYR A 38 -2.68 -6.77 5.52
C TYR A 38 -3.74 -7.80 5.89
N ASN A 39 -4.74 -7.42 6.69
CA ASN A 39 -5.85 -8.32 7.06
C ASN A 39 -6.66 -8.78 5.84
N GLN A 40 -6.80 -7.92 4.83
CA GLN A 40 -7.46 -8.25 3.57
C GLN A 40 -6.55 -8.95 2.56
N GLN A 41 -5.28 -9.20 2.91
CA GLN A 41 -4.27 -9.84 2.06
C GLN A 41 -4.06 -9.13 0.70
N THR A 42 -4.39 -7.84 0.59
CA THR A 42 -4.14 -7.04 -0.61
C THR A 42 -2.73 -6.46 -0.63
N ARG A 43 -2.05 -6.47 0.51
CA ARG A 43 -0.65 -6.06 0.67
C ARG A 43 0.08 -7.06 1.57
N SER A 44 1.33 -7.39 1.27
CA SER A 44 2.19 -8.19 2.15
C SER A 44 3.05 -7.30 3.05
N ILE A 45 3.58 -7.89 4.14
CA ILE A 45 4.41 -7.17 5.13
C ILE A 45 5.73 -6.68 4.52
N ASP A 46 6.27 -7.40 3.53
CA ASP A 46 7.46 -7.00 2.77
C ASP A 46 7.17 -5.94 1.69
N GLY A 47 5.94 -5.41 1.64
CA GLY A 47 5.54 -4.30 0.78
C GLY A 47 5.10 -4.70 -0.63
N LYS A 48 5.16 -5.98 -0.98
CA LYS A 48 4.69 -6.49 -2.27
C LYS A 48 3.15 -6.54 -2.33
N PRO A 49 2.59 -6.69 -3.54
CA PRO A 49 1.23 -7.18 -3.72
C PRO A 49 0.95 -8.43 -2.87
N GLY A 50 -0.12 -8.41 -2.09
CA GLY A 50 -0.58 -9.59 -1.36
C GLY A 50 -1.30 -10.59 -2.27
N ALA A 51 -1.65 -11.76 -1.72
CA ALA A 51 -2.32 -12.82 -2.49
C ALA A 51 -3.69 -12.41 -3.08
N ARG A 52 -4.37 -11.42 -2.48
CA ARG A 52 -5.66 -10.88 -2.94
C ARG A 52 -5.51 -9.51 -3.60
N TYR A 53 -4.30 -9.13 -3.97
CA TYR A 53 -4.06 -7.91 -4.73
C TYR A 53 -4.71 -8.01 -6.12
N TRP A 54 -5.29 -6.90 -6.57
CA TRP A 54 -5.95 -6.80 -7.87
C TRP A 54 -5.48 -5.54 -8.59
N GLN A 55 -5.56 -5.56 -9.91
CA GLN A 55 -5.25 -4.43 -10.77
C GLN A 55 -6.32 -4.33 -11.84
N ASN A 56 -6.86 -3.13 -12.04
CA ASN A 56 -7.78 -2.90 -13.16
C ASN A 56 -6.99 -2.67 -14.45
N GLY A 57 -7.61 -3.00 -15.58
CA GLY A 57 -7.03 -2.88 -16.91
C GLY A 57 -7.89 -2.02 -17.82
N GLY A 58 -7.25 -1.45 -18.84
CA GLY A 58 -7.93 -0.74 -19.92
C GLY A 58 -7.20 -1.02 -21.22
N ASP A 59 -7.91 -1.61 -22.18
CA ASP A 59 -7.43 -1.78 -23.54
C ASP A 59 -7.99 -0.66 -24.41
N TYR A 60 -7.12 -0.02 -25.18
CA TYR A 60 -7.43 1.19 -25.94
C TYR A 60 -7.21 0.96 -27.43
N THR A 61 -8.29 1.09 -28.21
CA THR A 61 -8.24 1.10 -29.66
C THR A 61 -8.55 2.51 -30.15
N ILE A 62 -7.55 3.16 -30.74
CA ILE A 62 -7.63 4.56 -31.17
C ILE A 62 -7.50 4.63 -32.69
N HIS A 63 -8.53 5.13 -33.35
CA HIS A 63 -8.50 5.47 -34.76
C HIS A 63 -8.51 6.99 -34.90
N PHE A 64 -7.47 7.56 -35.53
CA PHE A 64 -7.39 9.00 -35.72
C PHE A 64 -6.91 9.36 -37.13
N ASN A 65 -7.25 10.57 -37.53
CA ASN A 65 -6.83 11.22 -38.75
C ASN A 65 -6.16 12.56 -38.40
N VAL A 66 -5.10 12.90 -39.12
CA VAL A 66 -4.37 14.16 -38.97
C VAL A 66 -4.53 14.97 -40.24
N ASP A 67 -5.20 16.12 -40.14
CA ASP A 67 -5.23 17.11 -41.21
C ASP A 67 -4.09 18.12 -40.98
N VAL A 68 -3.04 18.00 -41.80
CA VAL A 68 -1.85 18.86 -41.73
C VAL A 68 -2.16 20.30 -42.14
N ARG A 69 -3.11 20.52 -43.07
CA ARG A 69 -3.48 21.85 -43.55
C ARG A 69 -4.20 22.64 -42.48
N THR A 70 -5.14 22.00 -41.77
CA THR A 70 -5.91 22.64 -40.69
C THR A 70 -5.31 22.42 -39.30
N LYS A 71 -4.21 21.67 -39.21
CA LYS A 71 -3.54 21.28 -37.96
C LYS A 71 -4.50 20.63 -36.95
N THR A 72 -5.46 19.86 -37.46
CA THR A 72 -6.52 19.25 -36.65
C THR A 72 -6.36 17.75 -36.61
N ILE A 73 -6.47 17.18 -35.41
CA ILE A 73 -6.56 15.74 -35.18
C ILE A 73 -8.01 15.42 -34.86
N SER A 74 -8.59 14.46 -35.57
CA SER A 74 -9.93 13.93 -35.30
C SER A 74 -9.88 12.42 -35.21
N GLY A 75 -10.80 11.81 -34.47
CA GLY A 75 -10.75 10.36 -34.28
C GLY A 75 -11.84 9.81 -33.39
N LYS A 76 -11.83 8.49 -33.25
CA LYS A 76 -12.68 7.71 -32.36
C LYS A 76 -11.81 6.77 -31.53
N GLU A 77 -12.09 6.72 -30.25
CA GLU A 77 -11.46 5.83 -29.30
C GLU A 77 -12.50 4.85 -28.76
N THR A 78 -12.11 3.58 -28.61
CA THR A 78 -12.88 2.55 -27.92
C THR A 78 -12.04 2.03 -26.77
N ILE A 79 -12.60 2.07 -25.56
CA ILE A 79 -11.94 1.65 -24.32
C ILE A 79 -12.66 0.41 -23.80
N MET A 80 -11.95 -0.70 -23.67
CA MET A 80 -12.44 -1.90 -22.99
C MET A 80 -11.84 -1.93 -21.59
N TYR A 81 -12.66 -1.68 -20.57
CA TYR A 81 -12.22 -1.59 -19.18
C TYR A 81 -12.50 -2.89 -18.43
N SER A 82 -11.51 -3.40 -17.71
CA SER A 82 -11.63 -4.57 -16.83
C SER A 82 -11.55 -4.15 -15.37
N ASN A 83 -12.68 -4.29 -14.65
CA ASN A 83 -12.72 -4.16 -13.19
C ASN A 83 -12.42 -5.52 -12.55
N ASN A 84 -11.20 -5.67 -12.03
CA ASN A 84 -10.78 -6.85 -11.27
C ASN A 84 -10.89 -6.62 -9.75
N SER A 85 -11.38 -5.45 -9.33
CA SER A 85 -11.62 -5.19 -7.91
C SER A 85 -12.79 -6.05 -7.39
N PRO A 86 -12.80 -6.36 -6.09
CA PRO A 86 -13.92 -7.07 -5.46
C PRO A 86 -15.18 -6.20 -5.30
N ASP A 87 -15.08 -4.91 -5.61
CA ASP A 87 -16.14 -3.93 -5.41
C ASP A 87 -16.81 -3.57 -6.75
N ASP A 88 -18.11 -3.30 -6.71
CA ASP A 88 -18.86 -2.87 -7.89
C ASP A 88 -18.46 -1.46 -8.33
N LEU A 89 -18.10 -1.32 -9.61
CA LEU A 89 -17.76 -0.04 -10.21
C LEU A 89 -19.04 0.72 -10.61
N LYS A 90 -19.42 1.72 -9.82
CA LYS A 90 -20.63 2.53 -10.07
C LYS A 90 -20.42 3.67 -11.06
N THR A 91 -19.19 4.18 -11.16
CA THR A 91 -18.84 5.33 -12.00
C THR A 91 -17.48 5.10 -12.61
N LEU A 92 -17.36 5.27 -13.93
CA LEU A 92 -16.08 5.29 -14.63
C LEU A 92 -15.67 6.74 -14.89
N VAL A 93 -14.52 7.15 -14.35
CA VAL A 93 -13.96 8.49 -14.57
C VAL A 93 -12.90 8.41 -15.66
N ILE A 94 -13.10 9.18 -16.73
CA ILE A 94 -12.15 9.26 -17.85
C ILE A 94 -11.46 10.63 -17.78
N ARG A 95 -10.13 10.62 -17.76
CA ARG A 95 -9.34 11.85 -17.86
C ARG A 95 -9.13 12.18 -19.34
N PHE A 96 -9.69 13.29 -19.77
CA PHE A 96 -9.43 13.85 -21.09
C PHE A 96 -8.59 15.11 -20.97
N VAL A 97 -7.41 15.11 -21.59
CA VAL A 97 -6.51 16.26 -21.60
C VAL A 97 -6.66 16.97 -22.94
N ASN A 98 -7.27 18.15 -22.89
CA ASN A 98 -7.43 19.00 -24.06
C ASN A 98 -6.12 19.72 -24.39
N ASN A 99 -5.84 19.86 -25.69
CA ASN A 99 -4.85 20.83 -26.13
C ASN A 99 -5.45 22.25 -26.02
N LEU A 100 -5.02 23.00 -25.00
CA LEU A 100 -5.45 24.38 -24.78
C LEU A 100 -4.81 25.39 -25.74
N HIS A 101 -3.73 25.01 -26.44
CA HIS A 101 -2.99 25.91 -27.34
C HIS A 101 -3.49 25.88 -28.78
N LYS A 102 -4.78 25.58 -28.99
CA LYS A 102 -5.42 25.85 -30.27
C LYS A 102 -5.38 27.37 -30.51
N PRO A 103 -4.85 27.87 -31.64
CA PRO A 103 -5.08 29.26 -32.03
C PRO A 103 -6.57 29.52 -32.26
#